data_AF-A0A3A8JYC4-F1
#
_entry.id   AF-A0A3A8JYC4-F1
#
_cell.length_a   1.000
_cell.length_b   1.000
_cell.length_c   1.000
_cell.angle_alpha   90.00
_cell.angle_beta   90.00
_cell.angle_gamma   90.00
#
_symmetry.space_group_name_H-M   'P 1'
#
loop_
_entity.id
_entity.type
_entity.pdbx_description
1 polymer ?
#
loop_
_entity_poly.entity_id
_entity_poly.type
_entity_poly.pdbx_seq_one_letter_code
_entity_poly.pdbx_strand_id
1 'polypeptide(L)'
;MFRHTVQWSVLASALFLGACNTAPTPTQEPTPAPESTQSVRAVESKLSQIELEWEGPTPLLESDMEAGNEECDSYYNWCDGTLDVYGFPWSSTQAPTLSDAVESVFALMQQDPREQSRINWQDRGTVPFSTLSDTLFFFDALDPHLLTELGNGTEQVQIRYFYSSYLVAPGAHDWNHLFIVLFPQSHRIAVFNLVNHEI
;
A
#
# COMPACT_ATOMS: atom_id res chain seq x y z
N MET A 1 -21.43 -42.85 -14.63
CA MET A 1 -21.98 -41.58 -15.17
C MET A 1 -20.84 -40.73 -15.68
N PHE A 2 -21.10 -39.96 -16.72
CA PHE A 2 -20.20 -39.61 -17.82
C PHE A 2 -18.96 -38.77 -17.48
N ARG A 3 -17.86 -39.11 -18.16
CA ARG A 3 -16.64 -38.30 -18.41
C ARG A 3 -16.97 -37.16 -19.38
N HIS A 4 -16.17 -36.09 -19.39
CA HIS A 4 -15.47 -35.64 -20.62
C HIS A 4 -14.47 -34.50 -20.31
N THR A 5 -13.19 -34.84 -20.38
CA THR A 5 -12.10 -33.96 -20.82
C THR A 5 -12.23 -33.70 -22.31
N VAL A 6 -11.90 -32.49 -22.76
CA VAL A 6 -11.87 -32.13 -24.18
C VAL A 6 -10.59 -31.33 -24.45
N GLN A 7 -9.56 -32.04 -24.92
CA GLN A 7 -8.48 -31.52 -25.76
C GLN A 7 -9.01 -31.34 -27.17
N TRP A 8 -8.65 -30.25 -27.86
CA TRP A 8 -8.63 -30.23 -29.33
C TRP A 8 -7.28 -29.69 -29.80
N SER A 9 -6.46 -30.61 -30.28
CA SER A 9 -5.39 -30.33 -31.23
C SER A 9 -5.98 -30.47 -32.63
N VAL A 10 -5.72 -29.51 -33.52
CA VAL A 10 -5.92 -29.71 -34.95
C VAL A 10 -4.58 -29.51 -35.64
N LEU A 11 -4.06 -30.63 -36.16
CA LEU A 11 -3.00 -30.70 -37.16
C LEU A 11 -3.59 -30.41 -38.54
N ALA A 12 -2.88 -29.65 -39.36
CA ALA A 12 -3.00 -29.73 -40.81
C ALA A 12 -1.59 -29.61 -41.44
N SER A 13 -1.21 -30.65 -42.18
CA SER A 13 0.03 -30.71 -42.97
C SER A 13 -0.31 -30.90 -44.44
N ALA A 14 0.60 -30.39 -45.28
CA ALA A 14 1.03 -30.83 -46.62
C ALA A 14 0.62 -29.96 -47.85
N LEU A 15 1.67 -29.33 -48.44
CA LEU A 15 2.17 -29.42 -49.85
C LEU A 15 1.19 -29.10 -51.02
N PHE A 16 1.51 -28.42 -52.14
CA PHE A 16 2.73 -28.25 -52.96
C PHE A 16 2.54 -27.14 -54.05
N LEU A 17 3.66 -26.52 -54.50
CA LEU A 17 4.02 -25.94 -55.84
C LEU A 17 3.20 -24.80 -56.53
N GLY A 18 3.91 -23.72 -56.90
CA GLY A 18 3.56 -22.89 -58.08
C GLY A 18 4.10 -21.44 -58.12
N ALA A 19 5.21 -21.22 -58.84
CA ALA A 19 5.60 -20.03 -59.63
C ALA A 19 5.70 -18.59 -59.04
N CYS A 20 6.89 -18.01 -59.20
CA CYS A 20 7.25 -16.63 -59.55
C CYS A 20 6.40 -15.46 -59.03
N ASN A 21 6.91 -14.72 -58.04
CA ASN A 21 7.27 -13.30 -58.17
C ASN A 21 7.79 -12.75 -56.83
N THR A 22 8.79 -11.87 -56.91
CA THR A 22 9.46 -11.17 -55.81
C THR A 22 8.47 -10.47 -54.87
N ALA A 23 8.55 -10.76 -53.56
CA ALA A 23 7.84 -10.03 -52.50
C ALA A 23 8.85 -9.43 -51.51
N PRO A 24 8.59 -8.21 -50.98
CA PRO A 24 9.56 -7.40 -50.26
C PRO A 24 9.77 -7.84 -48.81
N THR A 25 10.92 -7.46 -48.24
CA THR A 25 11.38 -7.70 -46.86
C THR A 25 10.28 -7.39 -45.82
N PRO A 26 10.03 -8.26 -44.81
CA PRO A 26 9.07 -7.94 -43.77
C PRO A 26 9.62 -6.83 -42.87
N THR A 27 8.86 -5.74 -42.78
CA THR A 27 9.05 -4.69 -41.77
C THR A 27 8.67 -5.28 -40.42
N GLN A 28 9.57 -5.21 -39.43
CA GLN A 28 9.25 -5.54 -38.04
C GLN A 28 8.17 -4.59 -37.53
N GLU A 29 7.03 -5.16 -37.17
CA GLU A 29 6.00 -4.51 -36.36
C GLU A 29 6.56 -4.28 -34.95
N PRO A 30 6.48 -3.06 -34.38
CA PRO A 30 6.93 -2.84 -33.01
C PRO A 30 6.02 -3.59 -32.06
N THR A 31 6.60 -4.53 -31.30
CA THR A 31 5.96 -5.19 -30.17
C THR A 31 5.41 -4.13 -29.20
N PRO A 32 4.11 -4.15 -28.84
CA PRO A 32 3.64 -3.29 -27.77
C PRO A 32 4.28 -3.74 -26.46
N ALA A 33 4.92 -2.80 -25.76
CA ALA A 33 5.43 -3.02 -24.42
C ALA A 33 4.26 -3.36 -23.47
N PRO A 34 4.46 -4.21 -22.45
CA PRO A 34 3.40 -4.51 -21.50
C PRO A 34 3.05 -3.23 -20.74
N GLU A 35 1.81 -2.77 -20.88
CA GLU A 35 1.21 -1.78 -19.97
C GLU A 35 1.16 -2.42 -18.58
N SER A 36 2.08 -2.01 -17.71
CA SER A 36 1.92 -2.17 -16.27
C SER A 36 0.68 -1.36 -15.87
N THR A 37 -0.45 -2.04 -15.73
CA THR A 37 -1.67 -1.43 -15.18
C THR A 37 -1.51 -1.35 -13.67
N GLN A 38 -0.64 -0.47 -13.19
CA GLN A 38 -0.64 -0.07 -11.79
C GLN A 38 -1.86 0.84 -11.60
N SER A 39 -2.84 0.36 -10.83
CA SER A 39 -4.08 1.09 -10.54
C SER A 39 -3.76 2.34 -9.73
N VAL A 40 -3.57 3.48 -10.38
CA VAL A 40 -3.43 4.79 -9.74
C VAL A 40 -4.72 5.10 -8.98
N ARG A 41 -4.69 5.04 -7.64
CA ARG A 41 -5.76 5.57 -6.79
C ARG A 41 -5.54 7.06 -6.59
N ALA A 42 -5.92 7.83 -7.60
CA ALA A 42 -5.91 9.29 -7.55
C ALA A 42 -7.04 9.81 -6.65
N VAL A 43 -6.72 10.61 -5.63
CA VAL A 43 -7.72 11.37 -4.86
C VAL A 43 -7.37 12.84 -4.89
N GLU A 44 -8.15 13.61 -5.64
CA GLU A 44 -8.22 15.06 -5.47
C GLU A 44 -8.98 15.36 -4.16
N SER A 45 -8.26 15.66 -3.08
CA SER A 45 -8.91 16.27 -1.91
C SER A 45 -9.34 17.69 -2.27
N LYS A 46 -10.57 18.06 -1.91
CA LYS A 46 -11.10 19.42 -2.11
C LYS A 46 -10.42 20.48 -1.24
N LEU A 47 -9.55 20.10 -0.31
CA LEU A 47 -8.92 20.98 0.66
C LEU A 47 -7.37 20.88 0.70
N SER A 48 -6.76 19.82 0.13
CA SER A 48 -5.31 19.71 -0.07
C SER A 48 -4.98 19.34 -1.53
N GLN A 49 -4.11 20.12 -2.18
CA GLN A 49 -3.65 19.94 -3.57
C GLN A 49 -2.72 18.72 -3.76
N ILE A 50 -2.69 17.79 -2.81
CA ILE A 50 -1.78 16.66 -2.80
C ILE A 50 -2.56 15.41 -3.20
N GLU A 51 -2.48 15.09 -4.48
CA GLU A 51 -2.87 13.79 -5.01
C GLU A 51 -1.82 12.77 -4.56
N LEU A 52 -2.26 11.79 -3.76
CA LEU A 52 -1.39 10.71 -3.31
C LEU A 52 -1.38 9.59 -4.36
N GLU A 53 -0.19 9.13 -4.70
CA GLU A 53 0.01 7.95 -5.54
C GLU A 53 0.45 6.79 -4.65
N TRP A 54 -0.26 5.67 -4.71
CA TRP A 54 0.12 4.48 -3.95
C TRP A 54 1.37 3.84 -4.58
N GLU A 55 2.47 3.85 -3.83
CA GLU A 55 3.72 3.19 -4.21
C GLU A 55 3.76 1.74 -3.72
N GLY A 56 3.10 1.48 -2.57
CA GLY A 56 3.22 0.24 -1.81
C GLY A 56 4.51 0.15 -0.99
N PRO A 57 4.56 -0.69 0.05
CA PRO A 57 5.79 -0.93 0.81
C PRO A 57 6.93 -1.43 -0.09
N THR A 58 8.18 -1.10 0.27
CA THR A 58 9.33 -1.75 -0.37
C THR A 58 9.39 -3.23 0.03
N PRO A 59 10.12 -4.09 -0.71
CA PRO A 59 10.23 -5.51 -0.36
C PRO A 59 10.77 -5.77 1.06
N LEU A 60 11.63 -4.87 1.58
CA LEU A 60 12.12 -4.99 2.96
C LEU A 60 11.01 -4.69 3.96
N LEU A 61 10.28 -3.58 3.77
CA LEU A 61 9.18 -3.20 4.65
C LEU A 61 8.03 -4.21 4.58
N GLU A 62 7.74 -4.76 3.41
CA GLU A 62 6.76 -5.84 3.23
C GLU A 62 7.19 -7.08 4.03
N SER A 63 8.46 -7.49 3.92
CA SER A 63 8.98 -8.62 4.70
C SER A 63 8.94 -8.38 6.22
N ASP A 64 9.19 -7.16 6.69
CA ASP A 64 9.11 -6.82 8.11
C ASP A 64 7.65 -6.88 8.61
N MET A 65 6.71 -6.39 7.79
CA MET A 65 5.28 -6.46 8.09
C MET A 65 4.77 -7.90 8.12
N GLU A 66 5.20 -8.75 7.17
CA GLU A 66 4.88 -10.18 7.15
C GLU A 66 5.42 -10.89 8.40
N ALA A 67 6.68 -10.64 8.77
CA ALA A 67 7.28 -11.25 9.96
C ALA A 67 6.55 -10.83 11.24
N GLY A 68 6.19 -9.56 11.38
CA GLY A 68 5.47 -9.09 12.55
C GLY A 68 4.05 -9.63 12.67
N ASN A 69 3.34 -9.76 11.53
CA ASN A 69 2.03 -10.42 11.49
C ASN A 69 2.15 -11.92 11.82
N GLU A 70 3.14 -12.64 11.29
CA GLU A 70 3.37 -14.07 11.60
C GLU A 70 3.69 -14.28 13.09
N GLU A 71 4.50 -13.40 13.67
CA GLU A 71 4.78 -13.44 15.10
C GLU A 71 3.49 -13.21 15.90
N CYS A 72 2.69 -12.21 15.53
CA CYS A 72 1.45 -11.91 16.23
C CYS A 72 0.42 -13.04 16.15
N ASP A 73 0.26 -13.66 14.98
CA ASP A 73 -0.60 -14.83 14.77
C ASP A 73 -0.18 -16.02 15.64
N SER A 74 1.13 -16.22 15.81
CA SER A 74 1.68 -17.30 16.62
C SER A 74 1.29 -17.21 18.10
N TYR A 75 0.98 -16.01 18.60
CA TYR A 75 0.55 -15.74 19.97
C TYR A 75 -0.97 -15.55 20.09
N TYR A 76 -1.76 -16.42 19.45
CA TYR A 76 -3.23 -16.42 19.49
C TYR A 76 -3.91 -15.30 18.71
N ASN A 77 -3.28 -14.77 17.67
CA ASN A 77 -3.82 -13.69 16.83
C ASN A 77 -4.26 -12.48 17.68
N TRP A 78 -3.29 -11.92 18.42
CA TRP A 78 -3.52 -10.76 19.28
C TRP A 78 -3.49 -9.44 18.52
N CYS A 79 -3.13 -9.43 17.24
CA CYS A 79 -3.03 -8.22 16.45
C CYS A 79 -2.94 -8.47 14.94
N ASP A 80 -3.31 -7.44 14.18
CA ASP A 80 -3.13 -7.31 12.74
C ASP A 80 -2.38 -6.00 12.44
N GLY A 81 -1.40 -6.03 11.54
CA GLY A 81 -0.64 -4.87 11.08
C GLY A 81 -0.76 -4.65 9.58
N THR A 82 -0.94 -3.39 9.18
CA THR A 82 -0.88 -2.97 7.76
C THR A 82 0.00 -1.75 7.58
N LEU A 83 0.66 -1.67 6.43
CA LEU A 83 1.47 -0.54 6.01
C LEU A 83 1.14 -0.17 4.58
N ASP A 84 0.70 1.06 4.39
CA ASP A 84 0.59 1.67 3.07
C ASP A 84 1.65 2.76 2.89
N VAL A 85 2.20 2.85 1.69
CA VAL A 85 3.18 3.87 1.32
C VAL A 85 2.66 4.63 0.11
N TYR A 86 2.70 5.96 0.21
CA TYR A 86 2.28 6.87 -0.83
C TYR A 86 3.40 7.84 -1.19
N GLY A 87 3.55 8.09 -2.47
CA GLY A 87 4.28 9.24 -3.00
C GLY A 87 3.33 10.40 -3.28
N PHE A 88 3.89 11.57 -3.51
CA PHE A 88 3.13 12.66 -4.14
C PHE A 88 3.97 13.44 -5.16
N PRO A 89 3.39 13.81 -6.31
CA PRO A 89 4.07 14.59 -7.33
C PRO A 89 4.30 16.01 -6.81
N TRP A 90 5.55 16.33 -6.54
CA TRP A 90 5.96 17.66 -6.10
C TRP A 90 5.92 18.68 -7.23
N SER A 91 4.74 19.23 -7.51
CA SER A 91 4.56 20.30 -8.50
C SER A 91 4.38 21.69 -7.87
N SER A 92 4.14 21.76 -6.56
CA SER A 92 3.92 23.00 -5.80
C SER A 92 5.22 23.59 -5.24
N THR A 93 5.29 24.91 -5.12
CA THR A 93 6.40 25.61 -4.44
C THR A 93 6.30 25.58 -2.91
N GLN A 94 5.18 25.12 -2.35
CA GLN A 94 4.93 25.11 -0.91
C GLN A 94 5.02 23.70 -0.36
N ALA A 95 6.00 23.46 0.55
CA ALA A 95 6.28 22.18 1.23
C ALA A 95 5.00 21.53 1.82
N PRO A 96 4.86 20.20 1.74
CA PRO A 96 3.66 19.50 2.19
C PRO A 96 3.68 19.51 3.71
N THR A 97 2.53 19.79 4.31
CA THR A 97 2.41 19.76 5.77
C THR A 97 1.88 18.42 6.22
N LEU A 98 2.16 18.07 7.49
CA LEU A 98 1.53 16.90 8.11
C LEU A 98 0.00 16.97 8.06
N SER A 99 -0.59 18.18 8.12
CA SER A 99 -2.04 18.35 8.01
C SER A 99 -2.57 17.95 6.64
N ASP A 100 -1.85 18.30 5.57
CA ASP A 100 -2.24 17.94 4.20
C ASP A 100 -2.16 16.42 3.99
N ALA A 101 -1.09 15.80 4.50
CA ALA A 101 -0.92 14.34 4.47
C ALA A 101 -2.06 13.61 5.20
N VAL A 102 -2.40 14.07 6.41
CA VAL A 102 -3.51 13.53 7.20
C VAL A 102 -4.82 13.65 6.45
N GLU A 103 -5.12 14.83 5.90
CA GLU A 103 -6.35 15.06 5.16
C GLU A 103 -6.47 14.14 3.93
N SER A 104 -5.41 14.03 3.13
CA SER A 104 -5.39 13.17 1.94
C SER A 104 -5.54 11.68 2.29
N VAL A 105 -4.88 11.21 3.36
CA VAL A 105 -5.03 9.83 3.85
C VAL A 105 -6.46 9.56 4.31
N PHE A 106 -7.08 10.46 5.09
CA PHE A 106 -8.47 10.28 5.49
C PHE A 106 -9.45 10.37 4.32
N ALA A 107 -9.16 11.17 3.29
CA ALA A 107 -9.95 11.19 2.07
C ALA A 107 -9.87 9.86 1.31
N LEU A 108 -8.69 9.22 1.27
CA LEU A 108 -8.51 7.86 0.71
C LEU A 108 -9.26 6.81 1.53
N MET A 109 -9.12 6.81 2.86
CA MET A 109 -9.80 5.86 3.74
C MET A 109 -11.32 5.98 3.63
N GLN A 110 -11.84 7.20 3.49
CA GLN A 110 -13.25 7.44 3.22
C GLN A 110 -13.73 6.88 1.88
N GLN A 111 -12.87 6.45 0.96
CA GLN A 111 -13.29 5.76 -0.26
C GLN A 111 -13.32 4.24 -0.08
N ASP A 112 -12.74 3.69 0.99
CA ASP A 112 -12.85 2.26 1.29
C ASP A 112 -14.16 1.98 2.07
N PRO A 113 -15.11 1.24 1.49
CA PRO A 113 -16.38 0.94 2.16
C PRO A 113 -16.22 0.10 3.44
N ARG A 114 -15.05 -0.53 3.68
CA ARG A 114 -14.73 -1.25 4.93
C ARG A 114 -14.40 -0.28 6.07
N GLU A 115 -13.81 0.86 5.74
CA GLU A 115 -13.32 1.88 6.69
C GLU A 115 -14.36 2.97 6.97
N GLN A 116 -15.25 3.27 6.01
CA GLN A 116 -16.21 4.39 6.06
C GLN A 116 -17.15 4.42 7.28
N SER A 117 -17.41 3.30 7.96
CA SER A 117 -18.53 3.20 8.92
C SER A 117 -18.17 2.66 10.31
N ARG A 118 -16.94 2.19 10.54
CA ARG A 118 -16.61 1.46 11.76
C ARG A 118 -15.70 2.22 12.72
N ILE A 119 -14.81 3.05 12.20
CA ILE A 119 -13.69 3.55 12.98
C ILE A 119 -13.85 5.05 13.26
N ASN A 120 -14.21 5.38 14.51
CA ASN A 120 -14.24 6.76 14.98
C ASN A 120 -12.87 7.15 15.53
N TRP A 121 -12.00 7.59 14.62
CA TRP A 121 -10.63 7.98 14.95
C TRP A 121 -10.58 9.19 15.89
N GLN A 122 -9.91 9.00 17.02
CA GLN A 122 -9.57 10.04 17.97
C GLN A 122 -8.17 10.55 17.68
N ASP A 123 -8.06 11.82 17.34
CA ASP A 123 -6.78 12.48 17.14
C ASP A 123 -6.00 12.58 18.46
N ARG A 124 -4.82 11.98 18.50
CA ARG A 124 -3.91 12.01 19.67
C ARG A 124 -2.83 13.07 19.55
N GLY A 125 -2.81 13.81 18.43
CA GLY A 125 -1.87 14.88 18.17
C GLY A 125 -0.62 14.41 17.42
N THR A 126 0.32 15.33 17.33
CA THR A 126 1.65 15.09 16.75
C THR A 126 2.53 14.43 17.81
N VAL A 127 3.20 13.35 17.43
CA VAL A 127 4.00 12.51 18.33
C VAL A 127 5.44 12.37 17.83
N PRO A 128 6.44 12.13 18.70
CA PRO A 128 7.78 11.78 18.27
C PRO A 128 7.82 10.38 17.65
N PHE A 129 8.87 10.10 16.87
CA PHE A 129 9.10 8.78 16.28
C PHE A 129 9.14 7.65 17.32
N SER A 130 9.69 7.92 18.51
CA SER A 130 9.70 6.95 19.61
C SER A 130 8.31 6.46 20.02
N THR A 131 7.25 7.26 19.85
CA THR A 131 5.88 6.80 20.16
C THR A 131 5.40 5.74 19.19
N LEU A 132 5.81 5.82 17.92
CA LEU A 132 5.58 4.73 16.95
C LEU A 132 6.38 3.50 17.39
N SER A 133 7.69 3.64 17.64
CA SER A 133 8.58 2.55 18.07
C SER A 133 8.05 1.79 19.29
N ASP A 134 7.59 2.52 20.32
CA ASP A 134 7.02 1.94 21.54
C ASP A 134 5.73 1.13 21.29
N THR A 135 5.03 1.39 20.17
CA THR A 135 3.78 0.72 19.79
C THR A 135 4.04 -0.48 18.85
N LEU A 136 5.21 -0.56 18.23
CA LEU A 136 5.61 -1.60 17.26
C LEU A 136 6.09 -2.90 17.93
N PHE A 137 5.47 -3.38 19.01
CA PHE A 137 6.03 -4.51 19.79
C PHE A 137 6.37 -5.77 18.96
N PHE A 138 5.46 -6.19 18.06
CA PHE A 138 5.70 -7.30 17.13
C PHE A 138 6.28 -6.85 15.77
N PHE A 139 6.46 -5.54 15.58
CA PHE A 139 6.87 -4.93 14.31
C PHE A 139 8.15 -4.11 14.51
N ASP A 140 8.99 -4.46 15.47
CA ASP A 140 10.12 -3.65 15.92
C ASP A 140 11.18 -3.43 14.81
N ALA A 141 11.33 -4.40 13.91
CA ALA A 141 12.15 -4.31 12.71
C ALA A 141 11.71 -3.18 11.75
N LEU A 142 10.43 -2.79 11.78
CA LEU A 142 9.91 -1.73 10.93
C LEU A 142 10.51 -0.37 11.31
N ASP A 143 10.80 -0.13 12.59
CA ASP A 143 11.27 1.14 13.12
C ASP A 143 12.56 1.67 12.43
N PRO A 144 13.68 0.93 12.42
CA PRO A 144 14.88 1.38 11.72
C PRO A 144 14.73 1.41 10.19
N HIS A 145 13.97 0.47 9.61
CA HIS A 145 13.88 0.33 8.16
C HIS A 145 12.95 1.37 7.51
N LEU A 146 11.92 1.83 8.21
CA LEU A 146 10.98 2.83 7.71
C LEU A 146 11.70 4.14 7.35
N LEU A 147 12.67 4.55 8.18
CA LEU A 147 13.47 5.73 7.94
C LEU A 147 14.45 5.57 6.76
N THR A 148 15.05 4.38 6.60
CA THR A 148 16.05 4.13 5.56
C THR A 148 15.43 3.88 4.19
N GLU A 149 14.30 3.20 4.13
CA GLU A 149 13.64 2.82 2.86
C GLU A 149 12.82 3.97 2.27
N LEU A 150 12.20 4.78 3.14
CA LEU A 150 11.30 5.86 2.69
C LEU A 150 11.95 7.23 2.72
N GLY A 151 12.96 7.44 3.59
CA GLY A 151 13.61 8.72 3.74
C GLY A 151 14.92 8.88 2.97
N ASN A 152 15.57 10.02 3.15
CA ASN A 152 16.92 10.29 2.64
C ASN A 152 18.04 10.08 3.68
N GLY A 153 17.73 9.43 4.80
CA GLY A 153 18.64 9.14 5.91
C GLY A 153 18.98 10.32 6.83
N THR A 154 18.56 11.54 6.51
CA THR A 154 18.82 12.74 7.33
C THR A 154 17.59 13.62 7.59
N GLU A 155 16.50 13.38 6.87
CA GLU A 155 15.28 14.16 7.04
C GLU A 155 14.60 13.87 8.38
N GLN A 156 13.99 14.92 8.92
CA GLN A 156 13.16 14.82 10.12
C GLN A 156 11.73 14.51 9.69
N VAL A 157 11.23 13.35 10.12
CA VAL A 157 9.86 12.93 9.86
C VAL A 157 8.88 13.65 10.80
N GLN A 158 7.62 13.77 10.35
CA GLN A 158 6.53 14.31 11.16
C GLN A 158 5.45 13.24 11.28
N ILE A 159 4.87 13.05 12.46
CA ILE A 159 3.94 11.95 12.71
C ILE A 159 2.67 12.47 13.34
N ARG A 160 1.52 12.09 12.77
CA ARG A 160 0.22 12.23 13.42
C ARG A 160 -0.25 10.86 13.89
N TYR A 161 -0.73 10.78 15.12
CA TYR A 161 -1.23 9.54 15.70
C TYR A 161 -2.74 9.65 15.95
N PHE A 162 -3.46 8.63 15.53
CA PHE A 162 -4.89 8.46 15.77
C PHE A 162 -5.13 7.14 16.48
N TYR A 163 -6.12 7.14 17.35
CA TYR A 163 -6.52 5.97 18.11
C TYR A 163 -8.02 5.75 17.96
N SER A 164 -8.43 4.50 17.82
CA SER A 164 -9.84 4.14 17.90
C SER A 164 -9.98 2.85 18.68
N SER A 165 -11.14 2.66 19.29
CA SER A 165 -11.46 1.38 19.87
C SER A 165 -12.96 1.12 19.82
N TYR A 166 -13.32 -0.13 19.53
CA TYR A 166 -14.71 -0.54 19.46
C TYR A 166 -14.86 -2.03 19.78
N LEU A 167 -16.04 -2.39 20.29
CA LEU A 167 -16.39 -3.78 20.53
C LEU A 167 -16.64 -4.50 19.19
N VAL A 168 -15.97 -5.63 18.99
CA VAL A 168 -16.20 -6.51 17.84
C VAL A 168 -17.18 -7.64 18.16
N ALA A 169 -17.25 -8.04 19.43
CA ALA A 169 -18.23 -8.98 19.96
C ALA A 169 -18.44 -8.73 21.48
N PRO A 170 -19.44 -9.34 22.14
CA PRO A 170 -19.60 -9.22 23.58
C PRO A 170 -18.34 -9.71 24.33
N GLY A 171 -17.64 -8.77 24.98
CA GLY A 171 -16.40 -9.06 25.71
C GLY A 171 -15.12 -9.04 24.87
N ALA A 172 -15.19 -8.74 23.58
CA ALA A 172 -14.05 -8.66 22.68
C ALA A 172 -13.94 -7.27 22.03
N HIS A 173 -12.73 -6.73 21.99
CA HIS A 173 -12.46 -5.33 21.63
C HIS A 173 -11.29 -5.22 20.67
N ASP A 174 -11.41 -4.34 19.68
CA ASP A 174 -10.28 -3.97 18.83
C ASP A 174 -9.76 -2.60 19.26
N TRP A 175 -8.45 -2.49 19.48
CA TRP A 175 -7.76 -1.24 19.71
C TRP A 175 -6.89 -0.92 18.49
N ASN A 176 -7.25 0.14 17.78
CA ASN A 176 -6.64 0.50 16.52
C ASN A 176 -5.71 1.70 16.74
N HIS A 177 -4.51 1.60 16.19
CA HIS A 177 -3.44 2.58 16.26
C HIS A 177 -3.03 2.97 14.84
N LEU A 178 -3.36 4.18 14.43
CA LEU A 178 -3.05 4.69 13.09
C LEU A 178 -1.98 5.78 13.18
N PHE A 179 -0.85 5.55 12.55
CA PHE A 179 0.24 6.50 12.42
C PHE A 179 0.36 6.95 10.98
N ILE A 180 0.30 8.26 10.76
CA ILE A 180 0.55 8.89 9.47
C ILE A 180 1.89 9.61 9.58
N VAL A 181 2.89 9.09 8.88
CA VAL A 181 4.28 9.55 8.90
C VAL A 181 4.58 10.28 7.60
N LEU A 182 4.92 11.57 7.69
CA LEU A 182 5.34 12.39 6.57
C LEU A 182 6.87 12.46 6.49
N PHE A 183 7.40 12.14 5.32
CA PHE A 183 8.79 12.35 4.89
C PHE A 183 8.84 13.58 3.98
N PRO A 184 9.04 14.79 4.55
CA PRO A 184 8.82 16.03 3.82
C PRO A 184 9.84 16.28 2.70
N GLN A 185 11.04 15.69 2.76
CA GLN A 185 12.09 15.87 1.75
C GLN A 185 12.05 14.78 0.67
N SER A 186 11.72 13.55 1.06
CA SER A 186 11.58 12.43 0.11
C SER A 186 10.20 12.37 -0.54
N HIS A 187 9.31 13.27 -0.18
CA HIS A 187 7.95 13.38 -0.71
C HIS A 187 7.12 12.10 -0.58
N ARG A 188 7.23 11.47 0.59
CA ARG A 188 6.56 10.20 0.89
C ARG A 188 5.74 10.28 2.16
N ILE A 189 4.70 9.45 2.22
CA ILE A 189 3.86 9.23 3.39
C ILE A 189 3.81 7.74 3.65
N ALA A 190 4.04 7.35 4.90
CA ALA A 190 3.75 6.00 5.38
C ALA A 190 2.52 6.03 6.29
N VAL A 191 1.61 5.10 6.10
CA VAL A 191 0.41 4.91 6.91
C VAL A 191 0.49 3.54 7.55
N PHE A 192 0.83 3.50 8.83
CA PHE A 192 0.89 2.27 9.59
C PHE A 192 -0.35 2.15 10.47
N ASN A 193 -1.10 1.06 10.32
CA ASN A 193 -2.25 0.75 11.15
C ASN A 193 -2.03 -0.59 11.86
N LEU A 194 -2.03 -0.55 13.19
CA LEU A 194 -1.97 -1.71 14.07
C LEU A 194 -3.31 -1.88 14.77
N VAL A 195 -3.88 -3.06 14.68
CA VAL A 195 -5.07 -3.47 15.44
C VAL A 195 -4.61 -4.45 16.50
N ASN A 196 -4.87 -4.18 17.77
CA ASN A 196 -4.70 -5.14 18.86
C ASN A 196 -6.08 -5.73 19.21
N HIS A 197 -6.16 -7.05 19.34
CA HIS A 197 -7.37 -7.80 19.63
C HIS A 197 -7.44 -8.19 21.12
N GLU A 198 -8.56 -7.90 21.76
CA GLU A 198 -9.00 -8.55 22.99
C GLU A 198 -9.95 -9.69 22.62
N ILE A 199 -9.60 -10.92 23.01
CA ILE A 199 -10.39 -12.13 22.76
C ILE A 199 -10.99 -12.67 24.05
#